data_AF-A0A016W072-F1
#
_entry.id   AF-A0A016W072-F1
#
_cell.length_a   1.000
_cell.length_b   1.000
_cell.length_c   1.000
_cell.angle_alpha   90.00
_cell.angle_beta   90.00
_cell.angle_gamma   90.00
#
_symmetry.space_group_name_H-M   'P 1'
#
loop_
_entity.id
_entity.type
_entity.pdbx_description
1 polymer ?
#
loop_
_entity_poly.entity_id
_entity_poly.type
_entity_poly.pdbx_seq_one_letter_code
_entity_poly.pdbx_strand_id
1 'polypeptide(L)'
;MEHFNEPKMQLLDVCPFLRHFDPILGLGVKTTVHGNDAILEFIYKQLNDHKNAINYDQEPMNYVDAYLHEIHRREKEGIKDEFTEKQCVAAIYDLFVAGLETIVITLRFSFLFLLNYPEIQKKIHQEIDDNIGKERDITMDDQKILPYTCAFIQEVYRVGYVANLNLLRLTLEDVNCEGTRGNP
;
A
#
# COMPACT_ATOMS: atom_id res chain seq x y z
N MET A 1 4.20 -8.79 1.45
CA MET A 1 2.99 -9.60 1.74
C MET A 1 3.25 -11.10 1.67
N GLU A 2 4.26 -11.61 0.96
CA GLU A 2 4.58 -13.06 1.00
C GLU A 2 4.75 -13.55 2.45
N HIS A 3 5.42 -12.79 3.31
CA HIS A 3 5.53 -13.14 4.75
C HIS A 3 4.30 -12.81 5.60
N PHE A 4 3.50 -11.78 5.30
CA PHE A 4 2.29 -11.46 6.10
C PHE A 4 1.10 -12.36 5.78
N ASN A 5 0.96 -12.77 4.51
CA ASN A 5 -0.05 -13.74 4.06
C ASN A 5 0.43 -15.18 4.16
N GLU A 6 1.65 -15.42 4.64
CA GLU A 6 2.11 -16.76 4.95
C GLU A 6 1.18 -17.35 6.02
N PRO A 7 0.60 -18.55 5.81
CA PRO A 7 -0.37 -19.13 6.74
C PRO A 7 0.13 -19.22 8.19
N LYS A 8 1.45 -19.37 8.38
CA LYS A 8 2.09 -19.39 9.71
C LYS A 8 2.03 -18.05 10.46
N MET A 9 1.98 -16.92 9.75
CA MET A 9 1.82 -15.61 10.37
C MET A 9 0.36 -15.32 10.71
N GLN A 10 -0.58 -15.68 9.84
CA GLN A 10 -2.02 -15.58 10.13
C GLN A 10 -2.44 -16.44 11.33
N LEU A 11 -1.75 -17.57 11.54
CA LEU A 11 -1.93 -18.41 12.74
C LEU A 11 -1.60 -17.68 14.04
N LEU A 12 -0.69 -16.70 14.04
CA LEU A 12 -0.37 -15.91 15.22
C LEU A 12 -1.48 -14.94 15.60
N ASP A 13 -2.23 -14.44 14.61
CA ASP A 13 -3.37 -13.55 14.84
C ASP A 13 -4.54 -14.30 15.50
N VAL A 14 -4.73 -15.58 15.13
CA VAL A 14 -5.77 -16.45 15.72
C VAL A 14 -5.31 -17.05 17.05
N CYS A 15 -4.04 -17.45 17.15
CA CYS A 15 -3.47 -18.15 18.29
C CYS A 15 -2.20 -17.43 18.80
N PRO A 16 -2.33 -16.30 19.52
CA PRO A 16 -1.19 -15.48 19.94
C PRO A 16 -0.16 -16.21 20.81
N PHE A 17 -0.57 -17.26 21.53
CA PHE A 17 0.33 -18.05 22.39
C PHE A 17 1.40 -18.80 21.59
N LEU A 18 1.19 -19.06 20.29
CA LEU A 18 2.15 -19.76 19.44
C LEU A 18 3.47 -19.00 19.26
N ARG A 19 3.48 -17.67 19.49
CA ARG A 19 4.71 -16.86 19.48
C ARG A 19 5.77 -17.36 20.46
N HIS A 20 5.36 -17.99 21.56
CA HIS A 20 6.28 -18.53 22.57
C HIS A 20 7.03 -19.78 22.07
N PHE A 21 6.50 -20.43 21.03
CA PHE A 21 7.08 -21.60 20.40
C PHE A 21 7.80 -21.27 19.08
N ASP A 22 7.98 -19.97 18.75
CA ASP A 22 8.72 -19.53 17.56
C ASP A 22 10.12 -20.18 17.40
N PRO A 23 10.92 -20.39 18.48
CA PRO A 23 12.22 -21.07 18.36
C PRO A 23 12.13 -22.54 17.89
N ILE A 24 10.97 -23.18 18.09
CA ILE A 24 10.74 -24.59 17.74
C ILE A 24 10.01 -24.68 16.39
N LEU A 25 9.03 -23.82 16.18
CA LEU A 25 8.13 -23.86 15.03
C LEU A 25 8.62 -23.02 13.83
N GLY A 26 9.63 -22.15 14.03
CA GLY A 26 10.18 -21.31 12.96
C GLY A 26 9.12 -20.40 12.33
N LEU A 27 8.24 -19.81 13.16
CA LEU A 27 7.12 -18.99 12.68
C LEU A 27 7.63 -17.69 12.01
N GLY A 28 8.86 -17.27 12.33
CA GLY A 28 9.53 -16.14 11.69
C GLY A 28 9.28 -14.81 12.41
N VAL A 29 8.78 -14.86 13.65
CA VAL A 29 8.38 -13.67 14.42
C VAL A 29 9.54 -12.67 14.53
N LYS A 30 10.74 -13.14 14.86
CA LYS A 30 11.92 -12.28 14.98
C LYS A 30 12.29 -11.58 13.67
N THR A 31 12.20 -12.30 12.55
CA THR A 31 12.51 -11.75 11.23
C THR A 31 11.49 -10.69 10.82
N THR A 32 10.20 -10.95 11.04
CA THR A 32 9.13 -9.98 10.77
C THR A 32 9.27 -8.72 11.62
N VAL A 33 9.53 -8.87 12.93
CA VAL A 33 9.74 -7.72 13.83
C VAL A 33 10.95 -6.90 13.38
N HIS A 34 12.08 -7.55 13.09
CA HIS A 34 13.28 -6.85 12.64
C HIS A 34 13.08 -6.08 11.33
N GLY A 35 12.33 -6.65 10.37
CA GLY A 35 11.97 -5.96 9.13
C GLY A 35 11.08 -4.74 9.36
N ASN A 36 10.09 -4.85 10.27
CA ASN A 36 9.25 -3.72 10.65
C ASN A 36 10.03 -2.62 11.35
N ASP A 37 10.95 -2.98 12.25
CA ASP A 37 11.82 -2.01 12.94
C ASP A 37 12.66 -1.22 11.93
N ALA A 38 13.25 -1.88 10.93
CA ALA A 38 14.03 -1.21 9.90
C ALA A 38 13.20 -0.22 9.06
N ILE A 39 11.94 -0.57 8.72
CA ILE A 39 11.03 0.34 8.01
C ILE A 39 10.69 1.54 8.90
N LEU A 40 10.34 1.31 10.17
CA LEU A 40 10.02 2.37 11.12
C LEU A 40 11.20 3.31 11.33
N GLU A 41 12.41 2.78 11.54
CA GLU A 41 13.65 3.56 11.65
C GLU A 41 13.86 4.46 10.42
N PHE A 42 13.65 3.92 9.23
CA PHE A 42 13.72 4.69 7.99
C PHE A 42 12.68 5.82 7.95
N ILE A 43 11.41 5.54 8.28
CA ILE A 43 10.34 6.54 8.30
C ILE A 43 10.63 7.63 9.32
N TYR A 44 11.07 7.27 10.54
CA TYR A 44 11.46 8.24 11.56
C TYR A 44 12.60 9.13 11.09
N LYS A 45 13.60 8.56 10.42
CA LYS A 45 14.68 9.34 9.83
C LYS A 45 14.13 10.35 8.81
N GLN A 46 13.28 9.92 7.89
CA GLN A 46 12.66 10.82 6.90
C GLN A 46 11.85 11.92 7.57
N LEU A 47 10.99 11.58 8.54
CA LEU A 47 10.20 12.57 9.28
C LEU A 47 11.09 13.63 9.94
N ASN A 48 12.18 13.23 10.58
CA ASN A 48 13.12 14.16 11.21
C ASN A 48 13.85 15.03 10.19
N ASP A 49 14.29 14.45 9.06
CA ASP A 49 14.94 15.20 7.97
C ASP A 49 13.97 16.29 7.43
N HIS A 50 12.70 15.95 7.23
CA HIS A 50 11.66 16.90 6.82
C HIS A 50 11.40 17.98 7.88
N LYS A 51 11.25 17.61 9.17
CA LYS A 51 11.05 18.57 10.27
C LYS A 51 12.17 19.60 10.37
N ASN A 52 13.41 19.21 10.07
CA ASN A 52 14.56 20.11 10.13
C ASN A 52 14.63 21.07 8.94
N ALA A 53 14.04 20.71 7.80
CA ALA A 53 14.12 21.48 6.56
C ALA A 53 12.83 22.26 6.23
N ILE A 54 11.72 21.96 6.92
CA ILE A 54 10.40 22.47 6.55
C ILE A 54 10.29 23.99 6.68
N ASN A 55 9.66 24.60 5.68
CA ASN A 55 9.27 26.00 5.69
C ASN A 55 7.75 26.12 5.68
N TYR A 56 7.18 26.47 6.83
CA TYR A 56 5.73 26.56 7.01
C TYR A 56 5.05 27.70 6.24
N ASP A 57 5.82 28.61 5.64
CA ASP A 57 5.28 29.69 4.80
C ASP A 57 5.16 29.30 3.32
N GLN A 58 5.62 28.10 2.94
CA GLN A 58 5.54 27.56 1.57
C GLN A 58 4.47 26.47 1.45
N GLU A 59 4.02 26.19 0.23
CA GLU A 59 3.13 25.05 0.00
C GLU A 59 3.86 23.72 0.26
N PRO A 60 3.23 22.74 0.92
CA PRO A 60 3.84 21.45 1.19
C PRO A 60 4.11 20.67 -0.11
N MET A 61 5.30 20.08 -0.22
CA MET A 61 5.74 19.41 -1.45
C MET A 61 5.41 17.92 -1.49
N ASN A 62 5.08 17.32 -0.35
CA ASN A 62 4.79 15.90 -0.21
C ASN A 62 3.89 15.65 1.00
N TYR A 63 3.49 14.40 1.19
CA TYR A 63 2.60 13.98 2.27
C TYR A 63 3.14 14.32 3.67
N VAL A 64 4.44 14.15 3.92
CA VAL A 64 5.05 14.40 5.23
C VAL A 64 5.00 15.89 5.56
N ASP A 65 5.38 16.73 4.60
CA ASP A 65 5.29 18.18 4.75
C ASP A 65 3.84 18.61 4.98
N ALA A 66 2.90 18.12 4.18
CA ALA A 66 1.49 18.44 4.33
C ALA A 66 0.96 18.06 5.73
N TYR A 67 1.37 16.90 6.25
CA TYR A 67 1.01 16.48 7.59
C TYR A 67 1.61 17.43 8.64
N LEU A 68 2.89 17.78 8.54
CA LEU A 68 3.56 18.71 9.45
C LEU A 68 2.94 20.12 9.42
N HIS A 69 2.54 20.61 8.25
CA HIS A 69 1.77 21.85 8.11
C HIS A 69 0.46 21.80 8.90
N GLU A 70 -0.26 20.67 8.84
CA GLU A 70 -1.50 20.49 9.59
C GLU A 70 -1.25 20.43 11.10
N ILE A 71 -0.18 19.77 11.56
CA ILE A 71 0.25 19.83 12.98
C ILE A 71 0.46 21.28 13.40
N HIS A 72 1.29 22.02 12.67
CA HIS A 72 1.60 23.42 12.97
C HIS A 72 0.37 24.34 12.98
N ARG A 73 -0.55 24.15 12.03
CA ARG A 73 -1.82 24.88 11.98
C ARG A 73 -2.66 24.62 13.23
N ARG A 74 -2.82 23.35 13.63
CA ARG A 74 -3.61 22.94 14.81
C ARG A 74 -3.01 23.42 16.12
N GLU A 75 -1.68 23.40 16.23
CA GLU A 75 -0.98 23.93 17.41
C GLU A 75 -1.26 25.43 17.61
N LYS A 76 -1.30 26.20 16.51
CA LYS A 76 -1.70 27.63 16.56
C LYS A 76 -3.15 27.83 16.98
N GLU A 77 -4.02 26.87 16.68
CA GLU A 77 -5.44 26.85 17.09
C GLU A 77 -5.66 26.29 18.50
N GLY A 78 -4.60 25.80 19.17
CA GLY A 78 -4.66 25.24 20.52
C GLY A 78 -5.15 23.79 20.59
N ILE A 79 -5.25 23.09 19.46
CA ILE A 79 -5.67 21.67 19.38
C ILE A 79 -4.42 20.79 19.40
N LYS A 80 -4.32 19.83 20.33
CA LYS A 80 -3.11 18.99 20.51
C LYS A 80 -3.34 17.48 20.52
N ASP A 81 -4.58 17.02 20.59
CA ASP A 81 -4.90 15.59 20.80
C ASP A 81 -5.03 14.78 19.50
N GLU A 82 -4.94 15.45 18.35
CA GLU A 82 -5.10 14.86 17.03
C GLU A 82 -3.97 15.32 16.11
N PHE A 83 -3.57 14.48 15.15
CA PHE A 83 -2.45 14.71 14.23
C PHE A 83 -1.12 14.81 14.97
N THR A 84 -0.77 13.75 15.67
CA THR A 84 0.55 13.61 16.32
C THR A 84 1.60 13.11 15.34
N GLU A 85 2.88 13.37 15.63
CA GLU A 85 4.00 12.79 14.88
C GLU A 85 3.93 11.26 14.84
N LYS A 86 3.48 10.62 15.93
CA LYS A 86 3.30 9.17 15.99
C LYS A 86 2.23 8.68 15.01
N GLN A 87 1.13 9.42 14.87
CA GLN A 87 0.09 9.13 13.88
C GLN A 87 0.58 9.39 12.44
N CYS A 88 1.44 10.39 12.22
CA CYS A 88 2.11 10.60 10.94
C CYS A 88 2.97 9.39 10.55
N VAL A 89 3.82 8.91 11.46
CA VAL A 89 4.65 7.71 11.24
C VAL A 89 3.79 6.48 10.95
N ALA A 90 2.72 6.26 11.72
CA ALA A 90 1.79 5.16 11.49
C ALA A 90 1.13 5.26 10.10
N ALA A 91 0.67 6.44 9.70
CA ALA A 91 0.06 6.65 8.39
C ALA A 91 1.03 6.43 7.23
N ILE A 92 2.28 6.87 7.36
CA ILE A 92 3.33 6.61 6.35
C ILE A 92 3.65 5.12 6.27
N TYR A 93 3.75 4.45 7.42
CA TYR A 93 3.98 3.01 7.48
C TYR A 93 2.86 2.24 6.76
N ASP A 94 1.60 2.57 7.06
CA ASP A 94 0.43 1.97 6.42
C ASP A 94 0.45 2.20 4.90
N LEU A 95 0.72 3.44 4.46
CA LEU A 95 0.82 3.78 3.04
C LEU A 95 1.92 2.98 2.34
N PHE A 96 3.08 2.84 2.98
CA PHE A 96 4.22 2.13 2.41
C PHE A 96 3.94 0.62 2.30
N VAL A 97 3.46 -0.01 3.36
CA VAL A 97 3.19 -1.46 3.37
C VAL A 97 2.03 -1.81 2.43
N ALA A 98 0.94 -1.03 2.45
CA ALA A 98 -0.21 -1.27 1.58
C ALA A 98 0.11 -0.99 0.11
N GLY A 99 0.87 0.07 -0.18
CA GLY A 99 1.16 0.51 -1.54
C GLY A 99 2.28 -0.26 -2.23
N LEU A 100 3.40 -0.53 -1.53
CA LEU A 100 4.59 -1.09 -2.17
C LEU A 100 4.32 -2.51 -2.69
N GLU A 101 3.84 -3.38 -1.80
CA GLU A 101 3.67 -4.80 -2.09
C GLU A 101 2.63 -5.03 -3.19
N THR A 102 1.50 -4.34 -3.13
CA THR A 102 0.43 -4.46 -4.13
C THR A 102 0.88 -3.99 -5.51
N ILE A 103 1.64 -2.90 -5.59
CA ILE A 103 2.22 -2.40 -6.85
C ILE A 103 3.22 -3.41 -7.42
N VAL A 104 4.15 -3.92 -6.59
CA VAL A 104 5.17 -4.89 -7.03
C VAL A 104 4.52 -6.17 -7.58
N ILE A 105 3.52 -6.71 -6.88
CA ILE A 105 2.80 -7.90 -7.32
C ILE A 105 2.05 -7.62 -8.62
N THR A 106 1.37 -6.47 -8.74
CA THR A 106 0.67 -6.08 -9.97
C THR A 106 1.64 -6.01 -11.15
N LEU A 107 2.78 -5.35 -11.00
CA LEU A 107 3.81 -5.28 -12.06
C LEU A 107 4.34 -6.66 -12.42
N ARG A 108 4.57 -7.53 -11.44
CA ARG A 108 5.03 -8.91 -11.67
C ARG A 108 4.05 -9.68 -12.56
N PHE A 109 2.74 -9.61 -12.27
CA PHE A 109 1.72 -10.24 -13.11
C PHE A 109 1.58 -9.56 -14.48
N SER A 110 1.64 -8.24 -14.55
CA SER A 110 1.65 -7.51 -15.82
C SER A 110 2.77 -8.01 -16.74
N PHE A 111 4.01 -8.06 -16.25
CA PHE A 111 5.13 -8.55 -17.05
C PHE A 111 4.98 -10.03 -17.39
N LEU A 112 4.52 -10.86 -16.45
CA LEU A 112 4.27 -12.28 -16.71
C LEU A 112 3.28 -12.46 -17.86
N PHE A 113 2.17 -11.73 -17.87
CA PHE A 113 1.17 -11.83 -18.93
C PHE A 113 1.69 -11.29 -20.25
N LEU A 114 2.40 -10.15 -20.28
CA LEU A 114 2.99 -9.62 -21.52
C LEU A 114 4.01 -10.58 -22.15
N LEU A 115 4.81 -11.26 -21.33
CA LEU A 115 5.78 -12.26 -21.79
C LEU A 115 5.12 -13.53 -22.36
N ASN A 116 4.00 -13.97 -21.77
CA ASN A 116 3.28 -15.17 -22.21
C ASN A 116 2.29 -14.91 -23.36
N TYR A 117 1.86 -13.65 -23.55
CA TYR A 117 0.90 -13.23 -24.58
C TYR A 117 1.47 -12.07 -25.42
N PRO A 118 2.50 -12.32 -26.27
CA PRO A 118 3.17 -11.27 -27.03
C PRO A 118 2.25 -10.48 -27.98
N GLU A 119 1.15 -11.10 -28.43
CA GLU A 119 0.12 -10.45 -29.23
C GLU A 119 -0.62 -9.35 -28.46
N ILE A 120 -0.81 -9.51 -27.15
CA ILE A 120 -1.39 -8.48 -26.28
C ILE A 120 -0.38 -7.33 -26.15
N GLN A 121 0.89 -7.64 -25.88
CA GLN A 121 1.95 -6.64 -25.80
C GLN A 121 2.05 -5.83 -27.10
N LYS A 122 1.99 -6.48 -28.27
CA LYS A 122 2.02 -5.81 -29.57
C LYS A 122 0.84 -4.84 -29.75
N LYS A 123 -0.37 -5.23 -29.34
CA LYS A 123 -1.56 -4.36 -29.41
C LYS A 123 -1.45 -3.15 -28.50
N ILE A 124 -0.90 -3.31 -27.29
CA ILE A 124 -0.64 -2.20 -26.37
C ILE A 124 0.35 -1.21 -26.99
N HIS A 125 1.48 -1.71 -27.52
CA HIS A 125 2.45 -0.83 -28.19
C HIS A 125 1.85 -0.12 -29.41
N GLN A 126 1.04 -0.83 -30.20
CA GLN A 126 0.36 -0.22 -31.34
C GLN A 126 -0.62 0.87 -30.89
N GLU A 127 -1.42 0.64 -29.85
CA GLU A 127 -2.33 1.65 -29.33
C GLU A 127 -1.57 2.90 -28.85
N ILE A 128 -0.43 2.72 -28.18
CA ILE A 128 0.42 3.82 -27.73
C ILE A 128 1.02 4.57 -28.93
N ASP A 129 1.59 3.86 -29.89
CA ASP A 129 2.19 4.46 -31.09
C ASP A 129 1.14 5.22 -31.92
N ASP A 130 -0.09 4.69 -32.04
CA ASP A 130 -1.17 5.29 -32.84
C ASP A 130 -1.76 6.56 -32.20
N ASN A 131 -1.88 6.61 -30.86
CA ASN A 131 -2.53 7.71 -30.15
C ASN A 131 -1.57 8.78 -29.59
N ILE A 132 -0.34 8.39 -29.23
CA ILE A 132 0.65 9.27 -28.57
C ILE A 132 1.86 9.49 -29.47
N GLY A 133 2.30 8.45 -30.17
CA GLY A 133 3.53 8.47 -30.96
C GLY A 133 4.78 8.41 -30.08
N LYS A 134 5.93 8.86 -30.62
CA LYS A 134 7.26 8.71 -29.99
C LYS A 134 7.93 10.02 -29.59
N GLU A 135 7.25 11.15 -29.78
CA GLU A 135 7.85 12.49 -29.59
C GLU A 135 7.76 13.02 -28.17
N ARG A 136 6.90 12.41 -27.33
CA ARG A 136 6.72 12.79 -25.93
C ARG A 136 6.47 11.58 -25.04
N ASP A 137 6.68 11.77 -23.75
CA ASP A 137 6.35 10.78 -22.73
C ASP A 137 4.84 10.65 -22.51
N ILE A 138 4.44 9.48 -22.02
CA ILE A 138 3.06 9.17 -21.62
C ILE A 138 2.76 9.92 -20.31
N THR A 139 1.59 10.54 -20.24
CA THR A 139 1.08 11.21 -19.03
C THR A 139 -0.24 10.60 -18.58
N MET A 140 -0.72 10.97 -17.39
CA MET A 140 -2.02 10.49 -16.90
C MET A 140 -3.21 10.99 -17.73
N ASP A 141 -3.06 12.10 -18.46
CA ASP A 141 -4.13 12.61 -19.34
C ASP A 141 -4.38 11.68 -20.54
N ASP A 142 -3.38 10.90 -20.93
CA ASP A 142 -3.45 9.95 -22.04
C ASP A 142 -4.30 8.72 -21.72
N GLN A 143 -4.62 8.48 -20.44
CA GLN A 143 -5.40 7.31 -20.02
C GLN A 143 -6.72 7.19 -20.80
N LYS A 144 -7.35 8.32 -21.15
CA LYS A 144 -8.63 8.38 -21.88
C LYS A 144 -8.53 7.91 -23.33
N ILE A 145 -7.34 7.98 -23.92
CA ILE A 145 -7.06 7.60 -25.31
C ILE A 145 -6.32 6.25 -25.41
N LEU A 146 -6.15 5.54 -24.29
CA LEU A 146 -5.52 4.20 -24.22
C LEU A 146 -6.48 3.14 -23.63
N PRO A 147 -7.68 2.92 -24.23
CA PRO A 147 -8.68 2.00 -23.67
C PRO A 147 -8.22 0.53 -23.60
N TYR A 148 -7.45 0.03 -24.57
CA TYR A 148 -6.94 -1.34 -24.59
C TYR A 148 -5.89 -1.57 -23.51
N THR A 149 -4.98 -0.60 -23.32
CA THR A 149 -3.99 -0.61 -22.24
C THR A 149 -4.69 -0.57 -20.87
N CYS A 150 -5.72 0.25 -20.71
CA CYS A 150 -6.54 0.27 -19.49
C CYS A 150 -7.24 -1.08 -19.26
N ALA A 151 -7.80 -1.69 -20.31
CA ALA A 151 -8.44 -2.99 -20.22
C ALA A 151 -7.45 -4.11 -19.83
N PHE A 152 -6.23 -4.06 -20.37
CA PHE A 152 -5.17 -4.99 -19.97
C PHE A 152 -4.85 -4.87 -18.48
N ILE A 153 -4.67 -3.65 -17.96
CA ILE A 153 -4.40 -3.44 -16.53
C ILE A 153 -5.56 -3.96 -15.66
N GLN A 154 -6.81 -3.73 -16.08
CA GLN A 154 -7.98 -4.27 -15.38
C GLN A 154 -7.99 -5.80 -15.38
N GLU A 155 -7.59 -6.43 -16.48
CA GLU A 155 -7.49 -7.88 -16.59
C GLU A 155 -6.36 -8.45 -15.72
N VAL A 156 -5.24 -7.72 -15.59
CA VAL A 156 -4.19 -8.06 -14.62
C VAL A 156 -4.75 -8.09 -13.20
N TYR A 157 -5.54 -7.09 -12.79
CA TYR A 157 -6.17 -7.10 -11.47
C TYR A 157 -7.16 -8.25 -11.30
N ARG A 158 -7.93 -8.58 -12.33
CA ARG A 158 -8.93 -9.66 -12.31
C ARG A 158 -8.30 -11.04 -12.18
N VAL A 159 -7.17 -11.29 -12.86
CA VAL A 159 -6.55 -12.63 -12.98
C VAL A 159 -5.32 -12.80 -12.11
N GLY A 160 -4.61 -11.71 -11.81
CA GLY A 160 -3.35 -11.73 -11.06
C GLY A 160 -3.52 -11.94 -9.56
N TYR A 161 -4.74 -11.87 -9.01
CA TYR A 161 -4.99 -12.12 -7.59
C TYR A 161 -4.07 -11.31 -6.64
N VAL A 162 -3.84 -10.03 -6.98
CA VAL A 162 -2.90 -9.14 -6.27
C VAL A 162 -3.17 -9.11 -4.76
N ALA A 163 -4.45 -9.20 -4.37
CA ALA A 163 -4.88 -9.46 -3.00
C ALA A 163 -5.99 -10.52 -3.01
N ASN A 164 -5.64 -11.77 -2.68
CA ASN A 164 -6.57 -12.92 -2.68
C ASN A 164 -7.69 -12.81 -1.63
N LEU A 165 -7.38 -12.23 -0.48
CA LEU A 165 -8.31 -11.99 0.61
C LEU A 165 -8.26 -10.51 0.97
N ASN A 166 -9.43 -9.92 1.19
CA ASN A 166 -9.52 -8.60 1.80
C ASN A 166 -9.04 -8.67 3.26
N LEU A 167 -8.68 -7.51 3.80
CA LEU A 167 -8.40 -7.38 5.23
C LEU A 167 -9.63 -7.81 6.05
N LEU A 168 -9.36 -8.49 7.18
CA LEU A 168 -10.40 -8.94 8.09
C LEU A 168 -11.21 -7.75 8.61
N ARG A 169 -12.54 -7.91 8.64
CA ARG A 169 -13.48 -6.93 9.18
C ARG A 169 -14.13 -7.50 10.43
N LEU A 170 -14.39 -6.63 11.39
CA LEU A 170 -15.15 -6.92 12.60
C LEU A 170 -16.44 -6.09 12.58
N THR A 171 -17.51 -6.63 13.15
CA THR A 171 -18.79 -5.93 13.27
C THR A 171 -18.78 -5.10 14.54
N LEU A 172 -19.14 -3.82 14.46
CA LEU A 172 -19.20 -2.93 15.62
C LEU A 172 -20.48 -3.15 16.46
N GLU A 173 -21.51 -3.70 15.83
CA GLU A 173 -22.81 -4.03 16.42
C GLU A 173 -23.36 -5.30 15.76
N ASP A 174 -24.45 -5.84 16.31
CA ASP A 174 -25.10 -7.02 15.73
C ASP A 174 -25.63 -6.74 14.33
N VAL A 175 -25.29 -7.61 13.37
CA VAL A 175 -25.73 -7.48 11.97
C VAL A 175 -26.43 -8.75 11.50
N ASN A 176 -27.39 -8.59 10.59
CA ASN A 176 -27.99 -9.70 9.86
C ASN A 176 -27.52 -9.65 8.40
N CYS A 177 -26.77 -10.67 7.99
CA CYS A 177 -26.35 -10.86 6.61
C CYS A 177 -27.00 -12.12 6.07
N GLU A 178 -27.94 -11.97 5.13
CA GLU A 178 -28.64 -13.07 4.46
C GLU A 178 -29.28 -14.09 5.42
N GLY A 179 -29.83 -13.61 6.54
CA GLY A 179 -30.45 -14.46 7.56
C GLY A 179 -29.49 -15.00 8.61
N THR A 180 -28.18 -14.80 8.46
CA THR A 180 -27.17 -15.15 9.47
C THR A 180 -26.88 -13.95 10.37
N ARG A 181 -26.97 -14.15 11.69
CA ARG A 181 -26.62 -13.12 12.67
C ARG A 181 -25.12 -13.13 12.94
N GLY A 182 -24.45 -12.01 12.67
CA GLY A 182 -23.10 -11.72 13.14
C GLY A 182 -23.18 -10.88 14.41
N ASN A 183 -22.40 -11.23 15.42
CA ASN A 183 -22.24 -10.45 16.65
C ASN A 183 -20.80 -9.87 16.67
N PRO A 184 -20.57 -8.76 17.40
CA PRO A 184 -19.25 -8.17 17.61
C PRO A 184 -18.19 -9.14 18.15
#